data_AF-A0A660MVA1-F1
#
_entry.id   AF-A0A660MVA1-F1
#
_cell.length_a   1.000
_cell.length_b   1.000
_cell.length_c   1.000
_cell.angle_alpha   90.00
_cell.angle_beta   90.00
_cell.angle_gamma   90.00
#
_symmetry.space_group_name_H-M   'P 1'
#
loop_
_entity.id
_entity.type
_entity.pdbx_description
1 polymer ?
#
loop_
_entity_poly.entity_id
_entity_poly.type
_entity_poly.pdbx_seq_one_letter_code
_entity_poly.pdbx_strand_id
1 'polypeptide(L)'
;MKKLALLCSLGVILAGCSTQTPTVNNSLTGDQTIESGTTTYHQLSGITYSNISDEVSKQEVKQALSAADIDEKTIEDFFGAVDLFNTSVHNQGLSSGFTYNKDANFEYDSSSIPTVQEKNNPDFLGYNCRITSYSLLKNFIRIKNPVDNLNLENLSFDTLSLKARPILTDEEVKIFENFFARIPTTATATQSENIEKAKENWIKKGVEFINTKASLISVFFHDTIDPESSNLFIGHIGVLVPTSDSQLLFIEKLAFDQPYQAIKFRNRSELNSYLMGKYDVDYSGESSRPFIFENGELMSGYALNPEITQKVKENLEFQNTAE
;
A
#
# COMPACT_ATOMS: atom_id res chain seq x y z
N MET A 1 -38.94 -59.34 28.67
CA MET A 1 -39.44 -59.21 30.06
C MET A 1 -38.30 -58.61 30.88
N LYS A 2 -38.19 -57.29 30.99
CA LYS A 2 -38.77 -56.41 32.04
C LYS A 2 -38.50 -56.87 33.48
N LYS A 3 -37.91 -55.93 34.25
CA LYS A 3 -37.87 -55.73 35.72
C LYS A 3 -36.68 -56.36 36.46
N LEU A 4 -36.04 -55.75 37.45
CA LEU A 4 -36.13 -54.40 38.05
C LEU A 4 -34.97 -54.26 39.07
N ALA A 5 -34.33 -53.09 39.04
CA ALA A 5 -33.57 -52.37 40.07
C ALA A 5 -33.26 -53.03 41.43
N LEU A 6 -32.00 -52.83 41.87
CA LEU A 6 -31.69 -52.58 43.28
C LEU A 6 -30.63 -51.47 43.39
N LEU A 7 -31.02 -50.36 44.01
CA LEU A 7 -30.15 -49.28 44.46
C LEU A 7 -29.34 -49.77 45.68
N CYS A 8 -28.04 -49.52 45.68
CA CYS A 8 -27.26 -49.28 46.89
C CYS A 8 -26.28 -48.13 46.63
N SER A 9 -26.59 -47.00 47.24
CA SER A 9 -25.77 -45.80 47.37
C SER A 9 -24.54 -46.07 48.23
N LEU A 10 -23.35 -45.78 47.72
CA LEU A 10 -22.18 -45.42 48.53
C LEU A 10 -21.46 -44.27 47.83
N GLY A 11 -21.46 -43.11 48.47
CA GLY A 11 -20.84 -41.89 47.98
C GLY A 11 -19.33 -42.00 47.96
N VAL A 12 -18.73 -41.57 46.86
CA VAL A 12 -17.32 -41.19 46.78
C VAL A 12 -17.29 -39.79 46.15
N ILE A 13 -16.72 -38.87 46.90
CA ILE A 13 -16.53 -37.46 46.57
C ILE A 13 -15.52 -37.39 45.42
N LEU A 14 -15.95 -36.86 44.27
CA LEU A 14 -15.06 -36.44 43.19
C LEU A 14 -15.28 -34.95 42.96
N ALA A 15 -14.18 -34.20 43.10
CA ALA A 15 -14.08 -32.78 42.95
C ALA A 15 -14.60 -32.33 41.57
N GLY A 16 -15.58 -31.44 41.57
CA GLY A 16 -16.00 -30.73 40.38
C GLY A 16 -14.99 -29.63 40.04
N CYS A 17 -14.22 -29.82 38.97
CA CYS A 17 -13.68 -28.69 38.22
C CYS A 17 -14.70 -28.34 37.14
N SER A 18 -15.43 -27.25 37.38
CA SER A 18 -16.25 -26.56 36.41
C SER A 18 -15.37 -26.12 35.23
N THR A 19 -15.67 -26.64 34.03
CA THR A 19 -15.19 -26.05 32.79
C THR A 19 -15.94 -24.75 32.58
N GLN A 20 -15.29 -23.63 32.93
CA GLN A 20 -15.71 -22.31 32.50
C GLN A 20 -15.49 -22.20 30.99
N THR A 21 -16.58 -22.21 30.24
CA THR A 21 -16.63 -21.57 28.93
C THR A 21 -16.28 -20.09 29.14
N PRO A 22 -15.29 -19.50 28.45
CA PRO A 22 -15.13 -18.07 28.48
C PRO A 22 -16.31 -17.47 27.70
N THR A 23 -17.29 -16.97 28.44
CA THR A 23 -18.24 -16.00 27.93
C THR A 23 -17.46 -14.75 27.56
N VAL A 24 -17.19 -14.56 26.28
CA VAL A 24 -16.77 -13.28 25.71
C VAL A 24 -17.97 -12.35 25.83
N ASN A 25 -18.02 -11.57 26.91
CA ASN A 25 -18.88 -10.41 26.99
C ASN A 25 -18.24 -9.34 26.10
N ASN A 26 -18.68 -9.25 24.84
CA ASN A 26 -18.48 -8.04 24.06
C ASN A 26 -19.38 -6.95 24.64
N SER A 27 -18.91 -6.26 25.67
CA SER A 27 -19.34 -4.90 25.91
C SER A 27 -18.41 -4.00 25.12
N LEU A 28 -18.79 -3.72 23.87
CA LEU A 28 -18.27 -2.62 23.08
C LEU A 28 -18.80 -1.30 23.65
N THR A 29 -18.36 -0.95 24.87
CA THR A 29 -18.62 0.36 25.45
C THR A 29 -17.45 1.27 25.11
N GLY A 30 -17.65 2.03 24.03
CA GLY A 30 -17.19 3.40 23.82
C GLY A 30 -15.77 3.77 24.25
N ASP A 31 -14.84 3.73 23.29
CA ASP A 31 -14.03 4.90 22.96
C ASP A 31 -13.56 4.82 21.50
N GLN A 32 -14.45 5.18 20.58
CA GLN A 32 -14.10 5.49 19.18
C GLN A 32 -14.02 7.02 19.06
N THR A 33 -13.19 7.67 19.88
CA THR A 33 -12.92 9.11 19.73
C THR A 33 -11.59 9.35 19.02
N ILE A 34 -11.73 9.70 17.73
CA ILE A 34 -10.96 10.70 16.96
C ILE A 34 -9.46 10.76 17.27
N GLU A 35 -8.64 10.16 16.41
CA GLU A 35 -7.20 10.45 16.40
C GLU A 35 -6.74 11.08 15.06
N SER A 36 -6.62 12.40 15.15
CA SER A 36 -5.72 13.32 14.45
C SER A 36 -5.68 13.31 12.92
N GLY A 37 -6.58 14.10 12.34
CA GLY A 37 -6.45 14.69 11.01
C GLY A 37 -7.14 16.05 10.96
N THR A 38 -6.63 17.07 11.65
CA THR A 38 -7.06 18.46 11.45
C THR A 38 -6.46 19.03 10.16
N THR A 39 -6.87 18.48 9.02
CA THR A 39 -6.75 19.09 7.69
C THR A 39 -7.93 18.60 6.86
N THR A 40 -8.71 19.52 6.31
CA THR A 40 -9.93 19.21 5.54
C THR A 40 -9.58 18.37 4.32
N TYR A 41 -10.14 17.16 4.23
CA TYR A 41 -10.08 16.31 3.05
C TYR A 41 -10.49 17.10 1.80
N HIS A 42 -9.69 17.03 0.73
CA HIS A 42 -9.90 17.84 -0.45
C HIS A 42 -10.51 17.00 -1.57
N GLN A 43 -11.83 17.12 -1.78
CA GLN A 43 -12.46 16.41 -2.89
C GLN A 43 -11.89 16.85 -4.24
N LEU A 44 -11.37 15.89 -4.99
CA LEU A 44 -10.80 16.13 -6.31
C LEU A 44 -11.91 16.47 -7.30
N SER A 45 -11.67 17.49 -8.12
CA SER A 45 -12.53 17.81 -9.26
C SER A 45 -12.10 17.10 -10.55
N GLY A 46 -11.01 16.34 -10.48
CA GLY A 46 -10.34 15.64 -11.57
C GLY A 46 -8.83 15.70 -11.41
N ILE A 47 -8.11 14.97 -12.26
CA ILE A 47 -6.65 14.87 -12.26
C ILE A 47 -6.10 15.01 -13.68
N THR A 48 -4.89 15.56 -13.79
CA THR A 48 -4.14 15.58 -15.05
C THR A 48 -3.07 14.52 -14.99
N TYR A 49 -3.07 13.60 -15.95
CA TYR A 49 -2.15 12.45 -15.95
C TYR A 49 -1.64 12.12 -17.35
N SER A 50 -0.56 11.36 -17.43
CA SER A 50 -0.03 10.79 -18.66
C SER A 50 0.33 9.32 -18.46
N ASN A 51 0.19 8.52 -19.51
CA ASN A 51 0.76 7.17 -19.59
C ASN A 51 2.21 7.14 -20.10
N ILE A 52 2.85 8.31 -20.25
CA ILE A 52 4.27 8.42 -20.62
C ILE A 52 4.54 7.71 -21.96
N SER A 53 3.56 7.74 -22.88
CA SER A 53 3.59 6.98 -24.14
C SER A 53 4.13 7.77 -25.33
N ASP A 54 4.56 9.01 -25.11
CA ASP A 54 5.06 9.92 -26.14
C ASP A 54 6.26 10.72 -25.63
N GLU A 55 7.01 11.29 -26.57
CA GLU A 55 8.23 12.02 -26.23
C GLU A 55 7.97 13.29 -25.41
N VAL A 56 6.81 13.96 -25.57
CA VAL A 56 6.52 15.18 -24.80
C VAL A 56 6.32 14.84 -23.33
N SER A 57 5.51 13.82 -23.03
CA SER A 57 5.31 13.35 -21.66
C SER A 57 6.60 12.78 -21.06
N LYS A 58 7.40 12.02 -21.82
CA LYS A 58 8.72 11.55 -21.38
C LYS A 58 9.66 12.71 -21.03
N GLN A 59 9.76 13.74 -21.86
CA GLN A 59 10.64 14.88 -21.58
C GLN A 59 10.23 15.63 -20.31
N GLU A 60 8.93 15.81 -20.07
CA GLU A 60 8.44 16.45 -18.85
C GLU A 60 8.77 15.62 -17.60
N VAL A 61 8.55 14.31 -17.63
CA VAL A 61 8.92 13.39 -16.54
C VAL A 61 10.43 13.38 -16.32
N LYS A 62 11.23 13.34 -17.40
CA LYS A 62 12.70 13.38 -17.34
C LYS A 62 13.18 14.64 -16.63
N GLN A 63 12.64 15.80 -16.99
CA GLN A 63 13.00 17.08 -16.38
C GLN A 63 12.67 17.10 -14.89
N ALA A 64 11.51 16.60 -14.48
CA ALA A 64 11.12 16.56 -13.07
C ALA A 64 12.02 15.61 -12.25
N LEU A 65 12.31 14.40 -12.77
CA LEU A 65 13.22 13.45 -12.13
C LEU A 65 14.64 14.02 -12.00
N SER A 66 15.18 14.62 -13.07
CA SER A 66 16.50 15.26 -13.04
C SER A 66 16.55 16.45 -12.08
N ALA A 67 15.51 17.27 -12.00
CA ALA A 67 15.43 18.39 -11.06
C ALA A 67 15.37 17.92 -9.59
N ALA A 68 14.91 16.69 -9.35
CA ALA A 68 14.94 16.02 -8.06
C ALA A 68 16.27 15.29 -7.76
N ASP A 69 17.31 15.55 -8.56
CA ASP A 69 18.66 14.96 -8.48
C ASP A 69 18.72 13.44 -8.70
N ILE A 70 17.71 12.83 -9.32
CA ILE A 70 17.78 11.42 -9.74
C ILE A 70 18.79 11.32 -10.88
N ASP A 71 19.73 10.36 -10.78
CA ASP A 71 20.83 10.23 -11.72
C ASP A 71 20.34 9.78 -13.11
N GLU A 72 21.08 10.19 -14.15
CA GLU A 72 20.69 9.96 -15.55
C GLU A 72 20.50 8.48 -15.86
N LYS A 73 21.34 7.59 -15.30
CA LYS A 73 21.22 6.16 -15.56
C LYS A 73 19.94 5.57 -14.95
N THR A 74 19.60 5.95 -13.73
CA THR A 74 18.34 5.55 -13.09
C THR A 74 17.12 6.04 -13.89
N ILE A 75 17.19 7.26 -14.45
CA ILE A 75 16.13 7.81 -15.30
C ILE A 75 16.01 7.02 -16.61
N GLU A 76 17.13 6.69 -17.26
CA GLU A 76 17.16 5.88 -18.48
C GLU A 76 16.58 4.48 -18.25
N ASP A 77 16.96 3.83 -17.15
CA ASP A 77 16.45 2.50 -16.78
C ASP A 77 14.93 2.55 -16.53
N PHE A 78 14.41 3.61 -15.89
CA PHE A 78 12.98 3.83 -15.71
C PHE A 78 12.25 3.96 -17.06
N PHE A 79 12.74 4.78 -17.98
CA PHE A 79 12.11 4.90 -19.30
C PHE A 79 12.23 3.62 -20.13
N GLY A 80 13.28 2.83 -19.96
CA GLY A 80 13.39 1.50 -20.54
C GLY A 80 12.26 0.56 -20.06
N ALA A 81 11.89 0.63 -18.78
CA ALA A 81 10.76 -0.13 -18.25
C ALA A 81 9.40 0.38 -18.77
N VAL A 82 9.23 1.70 -18.88
CA VAL A 82 8.06 2.33 -19.51
C VAL A 82 7.90 1.87 -20.96
N ASP A 83 8.97 1.94 -21.74
CA ASP A 83 8.96 1.58 -23.17
C ASP A 83 8.71 0.09 -23.39
N LEU A 84 9.28 -0.76 -22.54
CA LEU A 84 9.01 -2.19 -22.53
C LEU A 84 7.51 -2.46 -22.33
N PHE A 85 6.88 -1.84 -21.33
CA PHE A 85 5.45 -1.99 -21.08
C PHE A 85 4.62 -1.45 -22.25
N ASN A 86 4.87 -0.20 -22.65
CA ASN A 86 4.09 0.49 -23.67
C ASN A 86 4.15 -0.23 -25.03
N THR A 87 5.34 -0.74 -25.39
CA THR A 87 5.52 -1.58 -26.59
C THR A 87 4.79 -2.91 -26.44
N SER A 88 4.84 -3.54 -25.25
CA SER A 88 4.17 -4.82 -25.02
C SER A 88 2.67 -4.73 -25.20
N VAL A 89 2.03 -3.61 -24.92
CA VAL A 89 0.58 -3.40 -25.12
C VAL A 89 0.25 -2.67 -26.42
N HIS A 90 1.23 -2.50 -27.32
CA HIS A 90 1.09 -1.75 -28.57
C HIS A 90 0.51 -0.34 -28.39
N ASN A 91 0.78 0.31 -27.25
CA ASN A 91 0.20 1.58 -26.83
C ASN A 91 -1.35 1.61 -26.79
N GLN A 92 -2.01 0.45 -26.80
CA GLN A 92 -3.47 0.39 -26.81
C GLN A 92 -4.02 0.91 -25.48
N GLY A 93 -4.95 1.88 -25.56
CA GLY A 93 -5.60 2.47 -24.39
C GLY A 93 -4.73 3.45 -23.59
N LEU A 94 -3.51 3.76 -24.04
CA LEU A 94 -2.63 4.72 -23.37
C LEU A 94 -2.91 6.15 -23.82
N SER A 95 -2.87 7.10 -22.88
CA SER A 95 -3.01 8.52 -23.18
C SER A 95 -1.72 9.10 -23.78
N SER A 96 -1.86 9.82 -24.90
CA SER A 96 -0.80 10.67 -25.44
C SER A 96 -0.84 12.06 -24.80
N GLY A 97 0.32 12.51 -24.33
CA GLY A 97 0.51 13.73 -23.58
C GLY A 97 -0.04 13.64 -22.16
N PHE A 98 -0.12 14.78 -21.50
CA PHE A 98 -0.90 14.92 -20.27
C PHE A 98 -2.35 15.24 -20.60
N THR A 99 -3.26 14.40 -20.11
CA THR A 99 -4.70 14.50 -20.32
C THR A 99 -5.43 14.71 -19.01
N TYR A 100 -6.49 15.50 -19.03
CA TYR A 100 -7.35 15.71 -17.88
C TYR A 100 -8.44 14.63 -17.81
N ASN A 101 -8.59 14.02 -16.64
CA ASN A 101 -9.63 13.06 -16.31
C ASN A 101 -10.44 13.58 -15.13
N LYS A 102 -11.72 13.83 -15.37
CA LYS A 102 -12.64 14.40 -14.37
C LYS A 102 -12.94 13.44 -13.23
N ASP A 103 -12.99 12.14 -13.50
CA ASP A 103 -13.45 11.13 -12.54
C ASP A 103 -12.32 10.65 -11.62
N ALA A 104 -11.08 11.05 -11.92
CA ALA A 104 -9.88 10.62 -11.20
C ALA A 104 -9.74 9.09 -11.06
N ASN A 105 -10.41 8.35 -11.94
CA ASN A 105 -10.39 6.90 -12.01
C ASN A 105 -9.83 6.47 -13.38
N PHE A 106 -9.04 5.40 -13.39
CA PHE A 106 -8.44 4.87 -14.60
C PHE A 106 -9.00 3.49 -14.89
N GLU A 107 -9.77 3.36 -15.96
CA GLU A 107 -10.25 2.08 -16.44
C GLU A 107 -9.38 1.66 -17.63
N TYR A 108 -8.51 0.68 -17.37
CA TYR A 108 -7.72 0.01 -18.40
C TYR A 108 -8.29 -1.39 -18.64
N ASP A 109 -8.21 -1.88 -19.88
CA ASP A 109 -8.67 -3.22 -20.23
C ASP A 109 -7.77 -4.29 -19.58
N SER A 110 -8.20 -4.76 -18.41
CA SER A 110 -7.51 -5.77 -17.62
C SER A 110 -7.54 -7.17 -18.25
N SER A 111 -8.27 -7.38 -19.36
CA SER A 111 -8.34 -8.66 -20.05
C SER A 111 -7.33 -8.77 -21.20
N SER A 112 -7.12 -7.68 -21.94
CA SER A 112 -6.21 -7.68 -23.10
C SER A 112 -4.76 -7.44 -22.70
N ILE A 113 -4.48 -6.58 -21.72
CA ILE A 113 -3.10 -6.21 -21.36
C ILE A 113 -2.29 -7.42 -20.84
N PRO A 114 -2.76 -8.22 -19.86
CA PRO A 114 -2.02 -9.40 -19.40
C PRO A 114 -1.79 -10.41 -20.53
N THR A 115 -2.79 -10.62 -21.39
CA THR A 115 -2.71 -11.56 -22.51
C THR A 115 -1.61 -11.16 -23.51
N VAL A 116 -1.51 -9.88 -23.84
CA VAL A 116 -0.48 -9.39 -24.77
C VAL A 116 0.90 -9.38 -24.08
N GLN A 117 0.96 -9.06 -22.78
CA GLN A 117 2.19 -9.15 -22.00
C GLN A 117 2.73 -10.58 -21.91
N GLU A 118 1.91 -11.55 -21.55
CA GLU A 118 2.30 -12.97 -21.47
C GLU A 118 2.78 -13.48 -22.83
N LYS A 119 2.09 -13.11 -23.93
CA LYS A 119 2.53 -13.46 -25.28
C LYS A 119 3.91 -12.87 -25.63
N ASN A 120 4.17 -11.64 -25.23
CA ASN A 120 5.39 -10.91 -25.60
C ASN A 120 6.54 -11.14 -24.60
N ASN A 121 6.25 -11.53 -23.36
CA ASN A 121 7.18 -11.69 -22.25
C ASN A 121 6.72 -12.83 -21.29
N PRO A 122 6.69 -14.10 -21.74
CA PRO A 122 6.02 -15.20 -21.01
C PRO A 122 6.58 -15.49 -19.61
N ASP A 123 7.86 -15.20 -19.37
CA ASP A 123 8.53 -15.45 -18.08
C ASP A 123 8.68 -14.19 -17.21
N PHE A 124 8.05 -13.08 -17.59
CA PHE A 124 8.26 -11.80 -16.92
C PHE A 124 6.93 -11.06 -16.68
N LEU A 125 6.54 -10.98 -15.41
CA LEU A 125 5.30 -10.30 -14.98
C LEU A 125 5.36 -8.78 -15.20
N GLY A 126 6.54 -8.19 -15.39
CA GLY A 126 6.73 -6.74 -15.34
C GLY A 126 7.30 -6.27 -14.01
N TYR A 127 7.40 -4.95 -13.87
CA TYR A 127 7.73 -4.31 -12.60
C TYR A 127 6.47 -3.64 -12.04
N ASN A 128 6.21 -3.83 -10.75
CA ASN A 128 5.08 -3.24 -10.03
C ASN A 128 5.47 -1.93 -9.33
N CYS A 129 4.60 -1.41 -8.46
CA CYS A 129 4.82 -0.21 -7.66
C CYS A 129 6.12 -0.29 -6.86
N ARG A 130 6.32 -1.37 -6.08
CA ARG A 130 7.49 -1.54 -5.20
C ARG A 130 8.79 -1.52 -5.96
N ILE A 131 8.93 -2.36 -6.99
CA ILE A 131 10.14 -2.42 -7.80
C ILE A 131 10.40 -1.08 -8.48
N THR A 132 9.38 -0.49 -9.11
CA THR A 132 9.52 0.78 -9.83
C THR A 132 9.97 1.91 -8.90
N SER A 133 9.28 2.11 -7.77
CA SER A 133 9.59 3.21 -6.84
C SER A 133 10.90 3.02 -6.12
N TYR A 134 11.22 1.78 -5.72
CA TYR A 134 12.52 1.49 -5.13
C TYR A 134 13.65 1.70 -6.13
N SER A 135 13.54 1.18 -7.35
CA SER A 135 14.57 1.38 -8.38
C SER A 135 14.83 2.85 -8.68
N LEU A 136 13.79 3.70 -8.70
CA LEU A 136 13.93 5.14 -8.89
C LEU A 136 14.66 5.85 -7.73
N LEU A 137 14.47 5.39 -6.49
CA LEU A 137 14.99 6.07 -5.29
C LEU A 137 16.03 5.25 -4.51
N LYS A 138 16.51 4.12 -5.04
CA LYS A 138 17.42 3.19 -4.33
C LYS A 138 18.68 3.88 -3.82
N ASN A 139 19.21 4.83 -4.58
CA ASN A 139 20.39 5.61 -4.21
C ASN A 139 20.12 6.58 -3.05
N PHE A 140 18.85 6.82 -2.72
CA PHE A 140 18.41 7.73 -1.65
C PHE A 140 17.87 7.01 -0.41
N ILE A 141 17.76 5.68 -0.43
CA ILE A 141 17.28 4.88 0.69
C ILE A 141 18.46 4.10 1.27
N ARG A 142 18.68 4.24 2.58
CA ARG A 142 19.69 3.45 3.31
C ARG A 142 19.03 2.70 4.45
N ILE A 143 19.50 1.49 4.71
CA ILE A 143 19.09 0.69 5.87
C ILE A 143 20.36 0.34 6.65
N LYS A 144 20.51 0.90 7.85
CA LYS A 144 21.72 0.71 8.68
C LYS A 144 21.76 -0.63 9.40
N ASN A 145 20.59 -1.11 9.82
CA ASN A 145 20.44 -2.31 10.65
C ASN A 145 19.45 -3.26 9.97
N PRO A 146 19.79 -3.86 8.81
CA PRO A 146 18.93 -4.85 8.18
C PRO A 146 18.73 -6.05 9.13
N VAL A 147 17.55 -6.68 9.05
CA VAL A 147 17.20 -7.85 9.85
C VAL A 147 17.07 -9.08 8.94
N ASP A 148 17.42 -10.26 9.47
CA ASP A 148 17.43 -11.51 8.69
C ASP A 148 16.08 -12.26 8.73
N ASN A 149 15.35 -12.18 9.85
CA ASN A 149 14.06 -12.86 10.04
C ASN A 149 12.90 -12.02 9.48
N LEU A 150 12.86 -11.89 8.15
CA LEU A 150 11.83 -11.14 7.44
C LEU A 150 10.61 -12.01 7.13
N ASN A 151 9.42 -11.41 7.23
CA ASN A 151 8.22 -11.97 6.60
C ASN A 151 8.09 -11.36 5.19
N LEU A 152 8.36 -12.18 4.17
CA LEU A 152 8.43 -11.79 2.75
C LEU A 152 7.25 -12.30 1.93
N GLU A 153 6.19 -12.78 2.57
CA GLU A 153 5.05 -13.42 1.87
C GLU A 153 4.45 -12.51 0.78
N ASN A 154 4.38 -11.20 1.05
CA ASN A 154 3.88 -10.18 0.13
C ASN A 154 4.80 -9.91 -1.07
N LEU A 155 6.03 -10.44 -1.12
CA LEU A 155 7.03 -10.14 -2.15
C LEU A 155 7.20 -11.25 -3.19
N SER A 156 6.40 -12.33 -3.12
CA SER A 156 6.56 -13.51 -3.99
C SER A 156 6.59 -13.15 -5.48
N PHE A 157 5.71 -12.26 -5.95
CA PHE A 157 5.68 -11.80 -7.34
C PHE A 157 6.84 -10.86 -7.69
N ASP A 158 7.24 -10.00 -6.75
CA ASP A 158 8.42 -9.12 -6.92
C ASP A 158 9.68 -9.97 -7.12
N THR A 159 9.87 -11.01 -6.31
CA THR A 159 10.98 -11.96 -6.41
C THR A 159 10.98 -12.68 -7.76
N LEU A 160 9.82 -13.10 -8.28
CA LEU A 160 9.73 -13.73 -9.60
C LEU A 160 10.15 -12.76 -10.71
N SER A 161 9.65 -11.52 -10.68
CA SER A 161 10.04 -10.49 -11.66
C SER A 161 11.52 -10.14 -11.62
N LEU A 162 12.10 -9.97 -10.43
CA LEU A 162 13.52 -9.63 -10.27
C LEU A 162 14.44 -10.79 -10.68
N LYS A 163 14.01 -12.05 -10.50
CA LYS A 163 14.75 -13.22 -11.01
C LYS A 163 14.70 -13.30 -12.53
N ALA A 164 13.54 -13.03 -13.13
CA ALA A 164 13.37 -13.08 -14.57
C ALA A 164 14.14 -11.97 -15.30
N ARG A 165 14.13 -10.75 -14.75
CA ARG A 165 14.88 -9.60 -15.27
C ARG A 165 15.51 -8.79 -14.14
N PRO A 166 16.74 -9.15 -13.73
CA PRO A 166 17.44 -8.45 -12.66
C PRO A 166 17.76 -7.00 -13.04
N ILE A 167 17.26 -6.06 -12.23
CA ILE A 167 17.60 -4.63 -12.28
C ILE A 167 18.19 -4.12 -10.97
N LEU A 168 18.27 -5.01 -9.99
CA LEU A 168 18.87 -4.80 -8.69
C LEU A 168 20.01 -5.81 -8.52
N THR A 169 21.10 -5.40 -7.91
CA THR A 169 22.16 -6.28 -7.42
C THR A 169 21.67 -7.11 -6.24
N ASP A 170 22.35 -8.21 -5.91
CA ASP A 170 21.99 -9.06 -4.77
C ASP A 170 21.91 -8.27 -3.44
N GLU A 171 22.77 -7.26 -3.27
CA GLU A 171 22.75 -6.42 -2.08
C GLU A 171 21.55 -5.46 -2.08
N GLU A 172 21.23 -4.86 -3.23
CA GLU A 172 20.02 -4.03 -3.38
C GLU A 172 18.74 -4.86 -3.19
N VAL A 173 18.73 -6.14 -3.60
CA VAL A 173 17.61 -7.07 -3.34
C VAL A 173 17.42 -7.29 -1.84
N LYS A 174 18.49 -7.49 -1.06
CA LYS A 174 18.37 -7.63 0.40
C LYS A 174 17.83 -6.37 1.06
N ILE A 175 18.25 -5.19 0.59
CA ILE A 175 17.73 -3.91 1.08
C ILE A 175 16.25 -3.76 0.70
N PHE A 176 15.88 -4.11 -0.54
CA PHE A 176 14.49 -4.14 -1.01
C PHE A 176 13.62 -5.04 -0.12
N GLU A 177 14.04 -6.28 0.12
CA GLU A 177 13.34 -7.22 1.00
C GLU A 177 13.21 -6.68 2.42
N ASN A 178 14.27 -6.10 2.99
CA ASN A 178 14.22 -5.48 4.30
C ASN A 178 13.25 -4.30 4.36
N PHE A 179 13.18 -3.50 3.31
CA PHE A 179 12.31 -2.33 3.25
C PHE A 179 10.83 -2.72 3.17
N PHE A 180 10.49 -3.71 2.34
CA PHE A 180 9.10 -4.08 2.03
C PHE A 180 8.55 -5.29 2.80
N ALA A 181 9.35 -5.92 3.66
CA ALA A 181 8.89 -6.99 4.52
C ALA A 181 7.70 -6.55 5.40
N ARG A 182 6.77 -7.48 5.63
CA ARG A 182 5.62 -7.30 6.53
C ARG A 182 6.07 -6.92 7.94
N ILE A 183 5.31 -6.04 8.57
CA ILE A 183 5.54 -5.58 9.95
C ILE A 183 4.47 -6.25 10.83
N PRO A 184 4.84 -7.15 11.76
CA PRO A 184 3.86 -7.80 12.62
C PRO A 184 3.02 -6.79 13.42
N THR A 185 1.71 -7.00 13.48
CA THR A 185 0.78 -6.25 14.34
C THR A 185 -0.28 -7.19 14.91
N THR A 186 -1.34 -6.65 15.50
CA THR A 186 -2.48 -7.42 16.02
C THR A 186 -3.73 -7.02 15.26
N ALA A 187 -4.64 -7.95 14.99
CA ALA A 187 -5.87 -7.65 14.24
C ALA A 187 -6.71 -6.51 14.85
N THR A 188 -6.64 -6.33 16.17
CA THR A 188 -7.36 -5.28 16.90
C THR A 188 -6.60 -3.96 17.01
N ALA A 189 -5.41 -3.83 16.38
CA ALA A 189 -4.62 -2.61 16.47
C ALA A 189 -5.34 -1.44 15.80
N THR A 190 -5.40 -0.32 16.52
CA THR A 190 -5.90 0.95 16.02
C THR A 190 -5.00 1.53 14.92
N GLN A 191 -5.51 2.49 14.16
CA GLN A 191 -4.70 3.17 13.14
C GLN A 191 -3.47 3.84 13.76
N SER A 192 -3.60 4.51 14.90
CA SER A 192 -2.48 5.21 15.55
C SER A 192 -1.42 4.25 16.06
N GLU A 193 -1.81 3.12 16.67
CA GLU A 193 -0.87 2.08 17.05
C GLU A 193 -0.11 1.52 15.84
N ASN A 194 -0.80 1.35 14.71
CA ASN A 194 -0.19 0.87 13.47
C ASN A 194 0.76 1.90 12.83
N ILE A 195 0.43 3.20 12.89
CA ILE A 195 1.32 4.29 12.46
C ILE A 195 2.61 4.27 13.28
N GLU A 196 2.50 4.18 14.61
CA GLU A 196 3.68 4.16 15.49
C GLU A 196 4.50 2.88 15.28
N LYS A 197 3.87 1.71 15.14
CA LYS A 197 4.58 0.45 14.79
C LYS A 197 5.36 0.55 13.48
N ALA A 198 4.78 1.19 12.45
CA ALA A 198 5.47 1.39 11.17
C ALA A 198 6.69 2.31 11.32
N LYS A 199 6.56 3.43 12.04
CA LYS A 199 7.69 4.32 12.36
C LYS A 199 8.79 3.61 13.15
N GLU A 200 8.42 2.94 14.23
CA GLU A 200 9.36 2.20 15.08
C GLU A 200 10.11 1.13 14.30
N ASN A 201 9.44 0.43 13.38
CA ASN A 201 10.08 -0.56 12.50
C ASN A 201 11.20 0.06 11.66
N TRP A 202 10.92 1.20 11.03
CA TRP A 202 11.88 1.90 10.18
C TRP A 202 13.01 2.53 11.00
N ILE A 203 12.72 3.10 12.17
CA ILE A 203 13.72 3.61 13.11
C ILE A 203 14.65 2.48 13.57
N LYS A 204 14.11 1.32 13.95
CA LYS A 204 14.88 0.15 14.39
C LYS A 204 15.83 -0.35 13.29
N LYS A 205 15.35 -0.41 12.05
CA LYS A 205 16.14 -0.75 10.86
C LYS A 205 17.13 0.35 10.47
N GLY A 206 17.03 1.54 11.07
CA GLY A 206 17.83 2.70 10.71
C GLY A 206 17.63 3.10 9.26
N VAL A 207 16.36 3.13 8.82
CA VAL A 207 15.98 3.61 7.48
C VAL A 207 16.26 5.10 7.39
N GLU A 208 17.00 5.52 6.38
CA GLU A 208 17.31 6.93 6.12
C GLU A 208 17.01 7.31 4.66
N PHE A 209 16.43 8.49 4.50
CA PHE A 209 16.18 9.13 3.20
C PHE A 209 17.14 10.31 3.03
N ILE A 210 18.14 10.16 2.15
CA ILE A 210 19.28 11.11 2.07
C ILE A 210 19.08 12.26 1.07
N ASN A 211 18.08 12.18 0.20
CA ASN A 211 17.70 13.26 -0.71
C ASN A 211 16.22 13.58 -0.48
N THR A 212 15.91 14.84 -0.20
CA THR A 212 14.55 15.30 0.14
C THR A 212 13.84 16.00 -1.01
N LYS A 213 14.47 16.13 -2.19
CA LYS A 213 13.79 16.69 -3.37
C LYS A 213 12.83 15.69 -4.01
N ALA A 214 13.11 14.40 -3.91
CA ALA A 214 12.17 13.34 -4.24
C ALA A 214 11.63 12.73 -2.95
N SER A 215 10.36 12.38 -2.96
CA SER A 215 9.71 11.71 -1.83
C SER A 215 9.16 10.36 -2.23
N LEU A 216 9.37 9.38 -1.37
CA LEU A 216 8.73 8.07 -1.46
C LEU A 216 7.40 8.13 -0.70
N ILE A 217 6.29 7.93 -1.42
CA ILE A 217 4.94 7.97 -0.86
C ILE A 217 4.45 6.55 -0.68
N SER A 218 4.32 6.09 0.57
CA SER A 218 3.99 4.71 0.92
C SER A 218 2.62 4.64 1.57
N VAL A 219 1.69 3.87 0.99
CA VAL A 219 0.38 3.59 1.56
C VAL A 219 0.42 2.26 2.30
N PHE A 220 0.23 2.30 3.60
CA PHE A 220 0.22 1.12 4.46
C PHE A 220 -1.19 0.56 4.63
N PHE A 221 -1.30 -0.76 4.52
CA PHE A 221 -2.51 -1.53 4.80
C PHE A 221 -2.32 -2.40 6.03
N HIS A 222 -3.44 -2.73 6.67
CA HIS A 222 -3.53 -3.64 7.79
C HIS A 222 -4.19 -4.93 7.32
N ASP A 223 -3.40 -5.99 7.18
CA ASP A 223 -3.87 -7.33 6.86
C ASP A 223 -4.42 -7.99 8.11
N THR A 224 -5.71 -8.31 8.10
CA THR A 224 -6.43 -8.99 9.17
C THR A 224 -7.07 -10.31 8.70
N ILE A 225 -6.74 -10.77 7.49
CA ILE A 225 -7.34 -11.99 6.89
C ILE A 225 -7.13 -13.20 7.81
N ASP A 226 -5.91 -13.36 8.32
CA ASP A 226 -5.61 -14.28 9.41
C ASP A 226 -5.27 -13.47 10.67
N PRO A 227 -6.18 -13.39 11.66
CA PRO A 227 -5.99 -12.59 12.85
C PRO A 227 -4.74 -12.94 13.67
N GLU A 228 -4.31 -14.21 13.63
CA GLU A 228 -3.13 -14.70 14.36
C GLU A 228 -1.80 -14.29 13.69
N SER A 229 -1.84 -13.94 12.40
CA SER A 229 -0.68 -13.51 11.62
C SER A 229 -0.81 -12.08 11.04
N SER A 230 -1.66 -11.28 11.69
CA SER A 230 -1.95 -9.91 11.29
C SER A 230 -0.69 -9.05 11.17
N ASN A 231 -0.64 -8.24 10.11
CA ASN A 231 0.55 -7.49 9.75
C ASN A 231 0.22 -6.19 9.01
N LEU A 232 1.18 -5.28 9.01
CA LEU A 232 1.20 -4.11 8.14
C LEU A 232 2.09 -4.40 6.94
N PHE A 233 1.68 -3.90 5.79
CA PHE A 233 2.50 -3.93 4.58
C PHE A 233 2.24 -2.69 3.73
N ILE A 234 3.20 -2.37 2.88
CA ILE A 234 3.04 -1.31 1.89
C ILE A 234 2.22 -1.88 0.74
N GLY A 235 0.93 -1.50 0.68
CA GLY A 235 -0.02 -1.93 -0.34
C GLY A 235 0.14 -1.15 -1.64
N HIS A 236 0.53 0.12 -1.56
CA HIS A 236 0.87 0.95 -2.72
C HIS A 236 2.05 1.87 -2.42
N ILE A 237 2.83 2.17 -3.45
CA ILE A 237 3.97 3.08 -3.34
C ILE A 237 4.21 3.81 -4.65
N GLY A 238 4.68 5.06 -4.55
CA GLY A 238 5.04 5.88 -5.71
C GLY A 238 6.10 6.91 -5.37
N VAL A 239 6.61 7.59 -6.40
CA VAL A 239 7.64 8.62 -6.29
C VAL A 239 7.02 9.98 -6.56
N LEU A 240 7.15 10.92 -5.63
CA LEU A 240 6.69 12.29 -5.76
C LEU A 240 7.89 13.20 -5.99
N VAL A 241 7.87 13.99 -7.05
CA VAL A 241 8.90 14.99 -7.36
C VAL A 241 8.27 16.36 -7.60
N PRO A 242 8.96 17.46 -7.25
CA PRO A 242 8.50 18.80 -7.59
C PRO A 242 8.63 19.04 -9.10
N THR A 243 7.73 19.85 -9.64
CA THR A 243 7.83 20.37 -11.01
C THR A 243 8.29 21.83 -11.00
N SER A 244 8.70 22.33 -12.17
CA SER A 244 9.18 23.71 -12.35
C SER A 244 8.13 24.78 -12.03
N ASP A 245 6.84 24.45 -12.16
CA ASP A 245 5.70 25.33 -11.85
C ASP A 245 5.20 25.19 -10.41
N SER A 246 6.04 24.67 -9.50
CA SER A 246 5.72 24.47 -8.08
C SER A 246 4.53 23.53 -7.82
N GLN A 247 4.18 22.69 -8.81
CA GLN A 247 3.28 21.56 -8.61
C GLN A 247 4.10 20.32 -8.18
N LEU A 248 3.39 19.20 -8.05
CA LEU A 248 3.94 17.90 -7.72
C LEU A 248 3.61 16.93 -8.84
N LEU A 249 4.59 16.13 -9.25
CA LEU A 249 4.42 15.03 -10.18
C LEU A 249 4.57 13.72 -9.42
N PHE A 250 3.50 12.94 -9.36
CA PHE A 250 3.47 11.62 -8.76
C PHE A 250 3.63 10.55 -9.84
N ILE A 251 4.70 9.78 -9.74
CA ILE A 251 5.07 8.74 -10.68
C ILE A 251 4.75 7.40 -10.03
N GLU A 252 3.87 6.63 -10.67
CA GLU A 252 3.40 5.37 -10.13
C GLU A 252 3.24 4.27 -11.19
N LYS A 253 3.17 3.04 -10.67
CA LYS A 253 2.91 1.82 -11.42
C LYS A 253 2.00 0.94 -10.57
N LEU A 254 0.68 1.01 -10.79
CA LEU A 254 -0.31 0.45 -9.86
C LEU A 254 -0.16 -1.06 -9.64
N ALA A 255 0.02 -1.80 -10.72
CA ALA A 255 0.21 -3.25 -10.71
C ALA A 255 1.06 -3.65 -11.91
N PHE A 256 1.43 -4.92 -12.01
CA PHE A 256 2.26 -5.49 -13.09
C PHE A 256 1.71 -5.23 -14.51
N ASP A 257 0.40 -5.35 -14.66
CA ASP A 257 -0.38 -5.24 -15.88
C ASP A 257 -0.99 -3.84 -16.10
N GLN A 258 -0.85 -2.92 -15.15
CA GLN A 258 -1.37 -1.55 -15.28
C GLN A 258 -0.31 -0.62 -15.88
N PRO A 259 -0.68 0.39 -16.69
CA PRO A 259 0.30 1.31 -17.26
C PRO A 259 1.11 2.08 -16.22
N TYR A 260 2.30 2.52 -16.62
CA TYR A 260 3.01 3.56 -15.90
C TYR A 260 2.22 4.87 -15.99
N GLN A 261 2.24 5.65 -14.92
CA GLN A 261 1.50 6.91 -14.84
C GLN A 261 2.37 8.00 -14.24
N ALA A 262 2.22 9.21 -14.77
CA ALA A 262 2.68 10.43 -14.15
C ALA A 262 1.47 11.35 -13.94
N ILE A 263 1.19 11.72 -12.69
CA ILE A 263 -0.02 12.44 -12.28
C ILE A 263 0.37 13.76 -11.64
N LYS A 264 -0.27 14.85 -12.05
CA LYS A 264 -0.01 16.20 -11.54
C LYS A 264 -0.96 16.52 -10.39
N PHE A 265 -0.39 17.00 -9.29
CA PHE A 265 -1.10 17.50 -8.12
C PHE A 265 -0.60 18.88 -7.74
N ARG A 266 -1.50 19.76 -7.30
CA ARG A 266 -1.10 21.10 -6.81
C ARG A 266 -0.39 21.03 -5.46
N ASN A 267 -0.74 20.06 -4.63
CA ASN A 267 -0.22 19.90 -3.28
C ASN A 267 -0.50 18.50 -2.74
N ARG A 268 0.02 18.20 -1.54
CA ARG A 268 -0.13 16.91 -0.87
C ARG A 268 -1.56 16.58 -0.44
N SER A 269 -2.44 17.59 -0.31
CA SER A 269 -3.86 17.36 0.00
C SER A 269 -4.61 16.77 -1.20
N GLU A 270 -4.29 17.21 -2.43
CA GLU A 270 -4.81 16.57 -3.65
C GLU A 270 -4.27 15.14 -3.80
N LEU A 271 -2.97 14.92 -3.55
CA LEU A 271 -2.38 13.57 -3.53
C LEU A 271 -3.03 12.65 -2.48
N ASN A 272 -3.23 13.15 -1.26
CA ASN A 272 -3.92 12.41 -0.21
C ASN A 272 -5.30 11.96 -0.69
N SER A 273 -6.05 12.88 -1.29
CA SER A 273 -7.42 12.60 -1.71
C SER A 273 -7.49 11.63 -2.88
N TYR A 274 -6.49 11.64 -3.77
CA TYR A 274 -6.32 10.62 -4.80
C TYR A 274 -6.07 9.23 -4.18
N LEU A 275 -5.09 9.12 -3.28
CA LEU A 275 -4.69 7.84 -2.68
C LEU A 275 -5.76 7.29 -1.74
N MET A 276 -6.32 8.12 -0.87
CA MET A 276 -7.37 7.72 0.07
C MET A 276 -8.70 7.48 -0.66
N GLY A 277 -9.02 8.22 -1.71
CA GLY A 277 -10.18 7.89 -2.56
C GLY A 277 -10.10 6.49 -3.19
N LYS A 278 -8.88 6.00 -3.43
CA LYS A 278 -8.62 4.69 -4.05
C LYS A 278 -8.49 3.54 -3.06
N TYR A 279 -7.84 3.79 -1.93
CA TYR A 279 -7.42 2.73 -1.01
C TYR A 279 -8.16 2.75 0.32
N ASP A 280 -8.69 3.91 0.71
CA ASP A 280 -9.52 4.03 1.89
C ASP A 280 -10.98 3.82 1.51
N VAL A 281 -11.34 2.55 1.29
CA VAL A 281 -12.63 2.11 0.73
C VAL A 281 -13.33 1.04 1.59
N ASP A 282 -12.60 0.36 2.47
CA ASP A 282 -13.16 -0.62 3.40
C ASP A 282 -13.95 0.08 4.52
N TYR A 283 -15.22 -0.29 4.65
CA TYR A 283 -16.13 0.23 5.66
C TYR A 283 -16.60 -0.85 6.65
N SER A 284 -16.05 -2.07 6.58
CA SER A 284 -16.37 -3.17 7.49
C SER A 284 -15.99 -2.85 8.95
N GLY A 285 -14.90 -2.11 9.13
CA GLY A 285 -14.29 -1.85 10.44
C GLY A 285 -13.43 -3.01 10.97
N GLU A 286 -13.22 -4.06 10.18
CA GLU A 286 -12.41 -5.23 10.58
C GLU A 286 -10.90 -4.92 10.59
N SER A 287 -10.45 -4.09 9.66
CA SER A 287 -9.07 -3.62 9.56
C SER A 287 -8.94 -2.16 9.97
N SER A 288 -7.76 -1.76 10.43
CA SER A 288 -7.50 -0.33 10.63
C SER A 288 -7.41 0.37 9.28
N ARG A 289 -7.98 1.57 9.18
CA ARG A 289 -7.94 2.42 8.00
C ARG A 289 -6.49 2.60 7.49
N PRO A 290 -6.26 2.67 6.17
CA PRO A 290 -4.93 2.85 5.60
C PRO A 290 -4.33 4.22 5.97
N PHE A 291 -3.01 4.33 5.94
CA PHE A 291 -2.30 5.60 6.19
C PHE A 291 -1.15 5.80 5.21
N ILE A 292 -0.73 7.06 5.05
CA ILE A 292 0.25 7.45 4.03
C ILE A 292 1.50 8.02 4.69
N PHE A 293 2.65 7.42 4.40
CA PHE A 293 3.95 7.98 4.76
C PHE A 293 4.60 8.70 3.59
N GLU A 294 5.26 9.82 3.89
CA GLU A 294 6.21 10.50 3.02
C GLU A 294 7.59 10.39 3.66
N ASN A 295 8.52 9.67 3.03
CA ASN A 295 9.89 9.48 3.54
C ASN A 295 9.96 9.03 5.01
N GLY A 296 9.02 8.18 5.44
CA GLY A 296 9.02 7.55 6.77
C GLY A 296 8.26 8.28 7.85
N GLU A 297 7.74 9.46 7.55
CA GLU A 297 6.86 10.21 8.43
C GLU A 297 5.43 10.20 7.88
N LEU A 298 4.45 10.34 8.78
CA LEU A 298 3.07 10.53 8.36
C LEU A 298 2.98 11.76 7.44
N MET A 299 2.42 11.58 6.25
CA MET A 299 2.43 12.62 5.22
C MET A 299 1.73 13.89 5.72
N SER A 300 2.35 15.04 5.49
CA SER A 300 1.74 16.33 5.82
C SER A 300 0.45 16.54 5.04
N GLY A 301 -0.63 16.86 5.75
CA GLY A 301 -1.97 16.99 5.17
C GLY A 301 -2.69 15.65 4.96
N TYR A 302 -2.21 14.56 5.56
CA TYR A 302 -2.91 13.29 5.62
C TYR A 302 -4.33 13.47 6.20
N ALA A 303 -5.31 12.87 5.53
CA ALA A 303 -6.71 12.89 5.97
C ALA A 303 -7.45 11.65 5.45
N LEU A 304 -8.25 11.04 6.33
CA LEU A 304 -9.13 9.93 5.97
C LEU A 304 -10.22 10.35 4.98
N ASN A 305 -10.67 9.41 4.15
CA ASN A 305 -11.83 9.62 3.28
C ASN A 305 -13.09 9.83 4.13
N PRO A 306 -13.73 11.00 4.08
CA PRO A 306 -14.88 11.32 4.92
C PRO A 306 -16.11 10.48 4.60
N GLU A 307 -16.28 10.02 3.35
CA GLU A 307 -17.39 9.14 2.97
C GLU A 307 -17.28 7.80 3.70
N ILE A 308 -16.09 7.19 3.72
CA ILE A 308 -15.87 5.93 4.43
C ILE A 308 -15.93 6.13 5.94
N THR A 309 -15.47 7.26 6.46
CA THR A 309 -15.65 7.60 7.89
C THR A 309 -17.12 7.62 8.28
N GLN A 310 -17.99 8.13 7.42
CA GLN A 310 -19.43 8.10 7.67
C GLN A 310 -19.98 6.66 7.61
N LYS A 311 -19.64 5.88 6.59
CA LYS A 311 -20.11 4.48 6.45
C LYS A 311 -19.66 3.57 7.60
N VAL A 312 -18.42 3.72 8.08
CA VAL A 312 -17.93 2.96 9.24
C VAL A 312 -18.77 3.26 10.48
N LYS A 313 -19.09 4.53 10.75
CA LYS A 313 -19.94 4.90 11.89
C LYS A 313 -21.32 4.27 11.79
N GLU A 314 -21.95 4.34 10.62
CA GLU A 314 -23.27 3.75 10.36
C GLU A 314 -23.26 2.23 10.60
N ASN A 315 -22.21 1.53 10.16
CA ASN A 315 -22.09 0.09 10.37
C ASN A 315 -21.89 -0.30 11.84
N LEU A 316 -21.07 0.45 12.58
CA LEU A 316 -20.86 0.20 14.02
C LEU A 316 -22.13 0.49 14.83
N GLU A 317 -22.89 1.52 14.48
CA GLU A 317 -24.19 1.81 15.10
C GLU A 317 -25.23 0.70 14.82
N PHE A 318 -25.24 0.15 13.60
CA PHE A 318 -26.11 -0.97 13.25
C PHE A 318 -25.78 -2.25 14.03
N GLN A 319 -24.49 -2.59 14.16
CA GLN A 319 -24.06 -3.77 14.92
C GLN A 319 -24.46 -3.67 16.41
N ASN A 320 -24.29 -2.50 17.02
CA ASN A 320 -24.64 -2.27 18.43
C ASN A 320 -26.15 -2.26 18.72
N THR A 321 -27.01 -2.14 17.70
CA THR A 321 -28.48 -2.16 17.86
C THR A 321 -29.11 -3.51 17.54
N ALA A 322 -28.32 -4.43 16.99
CA ALA A 322 -28.75 -5.79 16.64
C ALA A 322 -28.43 -6.83 17.74
N GLU A 323 -27.65 -6.45 18.76
CA GLU A 323 -27.40 -7.22 20.00
C GLU A 323 -28.43 -6.86 21.10
#